data_AF-A0A4W4GL97-F1
#
_entry.id   AF-A0A4W4GL97-F1
#
_cell.length_a   1.000
_cell.length_b   1.000
_cell.length_c   1.000
_cell.angle_alpha   90.00
_cell.angle_beta   90.00
_cell.angle_gamma   90.00
#
_symmetry.space_group_name_H-M   'P 1'
#
loop_
_entity.id
_entity.type
_entity.pdbx_description
1 polymer ?
#
loop_
_entity_poly.entity_id
_entity_poly.type
_entity_poly.pdbx_seq_one_letter_code
_entity_poly.pdbx_strand_id
1 'polypeptide(L)'
;MSAILLDVQLRPVTFFKGYSDLMAKMFSLSGDPINVVKGLILLTDHSQAIPLQSGLRASVEFQGGLAVDISGGMEFSLWYRESKTSVNNRGAMVVVGNVTVDTDFLSVGIEVSFEMEAALDFITTVQFSEYPFLVCMQMDKKTFPFREAVSKVEKLSLGEPFTRRRSREQLVPGSEFPLHQENSNMCRKVFESEW
;
A
#
# COMPACT_ATOMS: atom_id res chain seq x y z
N MET A 1 8.46 12.75 13.43
CA MET A 1 8.59 12.01 12.16
C MET A 1 8.48 13.00 11.02
N SER A 2 9.41 12.95 10.07
CA SER A 2 9.33 13.66 8.78
C SER A 2 9.16 12.60 7.70
N ALA A 3 8.26 12.82 6.75
CA ALA A 3 7.97 11.87 5.69
C ALA A 3 7.82 12.60 4.35
N ILE A 4 8.29 11.95 3.29
CA ILE A 4 8.13 12.38 1.91
C ILE A 4 7.28 11.30 1.24
N LEU A 5 6.21 11.72 0.55
CA LEU A 5 5.33 10.83 -0.19
C LEU A 5 5.14 11.41 -1.59
N LEU A 6 5.53 10.66 -2.62
CA LEU A 6 5.45 11.07 -4.03
C LEU A 6 6.07 12.47 -4.27
N ASP A 7 7.31 12.66 -3.80
CA ASP A 7 8.05 13.93 -3.82
C ASP A 7 7.42 15.11 -3.06
N VAL A 8 6.31 14.90 -2.35
CA VAL A 8 5.70 15.89 -1.47
C VAL A 8 6.20 15.70 -0.04
N GLN A 9 6.85 16.74 0.49
CA GLN A 9 7.26 16.79 1.89
C GLN A 9 6.03 17.05 2.79
N LEU A 10 5.69 16.08 3.62
CA LEU A 10 4.59 16.21 4.58
C LEU A 10 5.02 17.03 5.81
N ARG A 11 4.04 17.68 6.45
CA ARG A 11 4.26 18.41 7.70
C ARG A 11 4.72 17.42 8.79
N PRO A 12 5.86 17.68 9.46
CA PRO A 12 6.35 16.79 10.51
C PRO A 12 5.35 16.64 11.66
N VAL A 13 5.14 15.40 12.08
CA VAL A 13 4.27 15.08 13.22
C VAL A 13 5.15 14.79 14.45
N THR A 14 4.81 15.42 15.58
CA THR A 14 5.46 15.20 16.87
C THR A 14 4.69 14.18 17.69
N PHE A 15 5.32 13.08 18.07
CA PHE A 15 4.67 12.04 18.87
C PHE A 15 4.43 12.47 20.31
N PHE A 16 5.37 13.19 20.92
CA PHE A 16 5.24 13.73 22.28
C PHE A 16 6.05 15.03 22.41
N LYS A 17 5.67 15.87 23.37
CA LYS A 17 6.43 17.07 23.74
C LYS A 17 6.69 17.09 25.25
N GLY A 18 7.94 16.80 25.62
CA GLY A 18 8.37 16.73 27.03
C GLY A 18 8.08 15.37 27.69
N TYR A 19 8.60 15.18 28.90
CA TYR A 19 8.55 13.90 29.60
C TYR A 19 7.15 13.56 30.13
N SER A 20 6.37 14.56 30.56
CA SER A 20 5.00 14.36 31.05
C SER A 20 4.07 13.81 29.96
N ASP A 21 4.14 14.39 28.75
CA ASP A 21 3.37 13.94 27.59
C ASP A 21 3.82 12.55 27.11
N LEU A 22 5.14 12.27 27.15
CA LEU A 22 5.66 10.93 26.86
C LEU A 22 5.09 9.90 27.83
N MET A 23 5.18 10.14 29.13
CA MET A 23 4.69 9.22 30.16
C MET A 23 3.18 9.03 30.04
N ALA A 24 2.41 10.11 29.86
CA ALA A 24 0.97 10.01 29.65
C ALA A 24 0.61 9.13 28.46
N LYS A 25 1.30 9.30 27.32
CA LYS A 25 1.09 8.46 26.14
C LYS A 25 1.50 7.02 26.39
N MET A 26 2.63 6.79 27.04
CA MET A 26 3.12 5.45 27.34
C MET A 26 2.17 4.65 28.22
N PHE A 27 1.55 5.27 29.23
CA PHE A 27 0.54 4.62 30.06
C PHE A 27 -0.80 4.42 29.32
N SER A 28 -1.07 5.21 28.29
CA SER A 28 -2.28 5.07 27.45
C SER A 28 -2.11 4.14 26.25
N LEU A 29 -0.89 3.69 25.95
CA LEU A 29 -0.64 2.75 24.87
C LEU A 29 -1.21 1.38 25.25
N SER A 30 -2.35 1.02 24.66
CA SER A 30 -2.68 -0.39 24.49
C SER A 30 -1.77 -0.94 23.37
N GLY A 31 -1.33 -2.19 23.47
CA GLY A 31 -0.50 -2.84 22.44
C GLY A 31 -1.18 -2.99 21.07
N ASP A 32 -2.35 -2.38 20.88
CA ASP A 32 -3.13 -2.41 19.65
C ASP A 32 -2.50 -1.49 18.59
N PRO A 33 -2.56 -1.87 17.31
CA PRO A 33 -2.07 -1.04 16.22
C PRO A 33 -2.87 0.26 16.10
N ILE A 34 -2.17 1.39 16.10
CA ILE A 34 -2.74 2.74 15.95
C ILE A 34 -2.54 3.20 14.51
N ASN A 35 -3.62 3.63 13.85
CA ASN A 35 -3.53 4.22 12.51
C ASN A 35 -2.84 5.58 12.55
N VAL A 36 -1.79 5.75 11.74
CA VAL A 36 -0.98 6.98 11.67
C VAL A 36 -1.34 7.81 10.44
N VAL A 37 -1.49 7.16 9.28
CA VAL A 37 -1.84 7.81 8.02
C VAL A 37 -2.85 6.94 7.29
N LYS A 38 -3.98 7.54 6.89
CA LYS A 38 -4.97 6.90 6.05
C LYS A 38 -5.45 7.87 4.99
N GLY A 39 -5.42 7.47 3.73
CA GLY A 39 -5.82 8.35 2.64
C GLY A 39 -5.97 7.65 1.30
N LEU A 40 -6.71 8.30 0.42
CA LEU A 40 -6.84 7.95 -0.99
C LEU A 40 -6.15 9.05 -1.80
N ILE A 41 -5.29 8.65 -2.73
CA ILE A 41 -4.47 9.53 -3.55
C ILE A 41 -4.74 9.19 -5.01
N LEU A 42 -5.14 10.18 -5.80
CA LEU A 42 -5.23 10.04 -7.25
C LEU A 42 -3.83 10.30 -7.83
N LEU A 43 -3.14 9.24 -8.27
CA LEU A 43 -1.78 9.29 -8.80
C LEU A 43 -1.74 9.84 -10.22
N THR A 44 -2.69 9.41 -11.05
CA THR A 44 -2.78 9.79 -12.45
C THR A 44 -4.23 10.02 -12.79
N ASP A 45 -4.49 11.12 -13.47
CA ASP A 45 -5.79 11.47 -14.03
C ASP A 45 -5.54 12.07 -15.40
N HIS A 46 -5.82 11.29 -16.43
CA HIS A 46 -5.64 11.70 -17.81
C HIS A 46 -6.94 11.49 -18.55
N SER A 47 -7.43 12.55 -19.19
CA SER A 47 -8.60 12.51 -20.04
C SER A 47 -8.29 13.23 -21.34
N GLN A 48 -8.51 12.56 -22.46
CA GLN A 48 -8.26 13.10 -23.79
C GLN A 48 -9.37 12.70 -24.76
N ALA A 49 -9.96 13.71 -25.41
CA ALA A 49 -10.83 13.50 -26.55
C ALA A 49 -10.03 13.66 -27.84
N ILE A 50 -9.95 12.60 -28.64
CA ILE A 50 -9.19 12.53 -29.89
C ILE A 50 -10.17 12.46 -31.06
N PRO A 51 -10.19 13.47 -31.95
CA PRO A 51 -10.89 13.35 -33.22
C PRO A 51 -10.08 12.43 -34.15
N LEU A 52 -10.67 11.31 -34.55
CA LEU A 52 -10.07 10.38 -35.48
C LEU A 52 -10.17 10.92 -36.92
N GLN A 53 -9.25 10.52 -37.79
CA GLN A 53 -9.28 10.89 -39.21
C GLN A 53 -10.55 10.39 -39.94
N SER A 54 -11.22 9.38 -39.38
CA SER A 54 -12.52 8.90 -39.83
C SER A 54 -13.69 9.85 -39.52
N GLY A 55 -13.46 10.94 -38.77
CA GLY A 55 -14.49 11.87 -38.30
C GLY A 55 -15.14 11.44 -36.97
N LEU A 56 -14.80 10.26 -36.44
CA LEU A 56 -15.32 9.74 -35.17
C LEU A 56 -14.61 10.39 -33.98
N ARG A 57 -15.28 10.45 -32.84
CA ARG A 57 -14.69 10.92 -31.58
C ARG A 57 -14.31 9.72 -30.72
N ALA A 58 -13.02 9.59 -30.45
CA ALA A 58 -12.51 8.68 -29.44
C ALA A 58 -12.29 9.46 -28.14
N SER A 59 -12.68 8.90 -27.00
CA SER A 59 -12.30 9.40 -25.69
C SER A 59 -11.42 8.37 -24.99
N VAL A 60 -10.35 8.85 -24.38
CA VAL A 60 -9.40 8.04 -23.61
C VAL A 60 -9.34 8.63 -22.22
N GLU A 61 -9.70 7.82 -21.22
CA GLU A 61 -9.63 8.17 -19.80
C GLU A 61 -8.70 7.17 -19.12
N PHE A 62 -7.76 7.66 -18.33
CA PHE A 62 -6.81 6.85 -17.60
C PHE A 62 -6.66 7.41 -16.19
N GLN A 63 -7.13 6.65 -15.22
CA GLN A 63 -7.16 7.02 -13.81
C GLN A 63 -6.39 5.98 -13.00
N GLY A 64 -5.57 6.45 -12.07
CA GLY A 64 -4.87 5.57 -11.14
C GLY A 64 -4.99 6.12 -9.74
N GLY A 65 -5.54 5.32 -8.85
CA GLY A 65 -5.69 5.60 -7.43
C GLY A 65 -4.77 4.74 -6.59
N LEU A 66 -4.30 5.30 -5.48
CA LEU A 66 -3.55 4.62 -4.43
C LEU A 66 -4.22 4.89 -3.09
N ALA A 67 -4.67 3.84 -2.41
CA ALA A 67 -5.05 3.87 -1.02
C ALA A 67 -3.83 3.52 -0.17
N VAL A 68 -3.59 4.28 0.89
CA VAL A 68 -2.51 4.03 1.85
C VAL A 68 -3.12 3.98 3.25
N ASP A 69 -2.79 2.94 4.01
CA ASP A 69 -3.15 2.76 5.43
C ASP A 69 -1.90 2.32 6.19
N ILE A 70 -1.31 3.25 6.95
CA ILE A 70 -0.14 3.03 7.78
C ILE A 70 -0.58 2.96 9.23
N SER A 71 -0.26 1.84 9.88
CA SER A 71 -0.51 1.61 11.30
C SER A 71 0.78 1.26 12.03
N GLY A 72 0.86 1.64 13.30
CA GLY A 72 2.01 1.37 14.16
C GLY A 72 1.55 0.73 15.47
N GLY A 73 2.15 -0.40 15.82
CA GLY A 73 2.03 -1.04 17.13
C GLY A 73 3.37 -0.98 17.86
N MET A 74 3.32 -0.83 19.19
CA MET A 74 4.50 -0.91 20.03
C MET A 74 4.16 -1.65 21.32
N GLU A 75 4.92 -2.70 21.59
CA GLU A 75 4.92 -3.44 22.84
C GLU A 75 6.23 -3.16 23.56
N PHE A 76 6.14 -2.75 24.82
CA PHE A 76 7.31 -2.44 25.64
C PHE A 76 7.17 -3.09 27.00
N SER A 77 8.15 -3.91 27.37
CA SER A 77 8.19 -4.55 28.67
C SER A 77 9.52 -4.29 29.38
N LEU A 78 9.46 -3.52 30.46
CA LEU A 78 10.61 -3.29 31.35
C LEU A 78 11.01 -4.55 32.11
N TRP A 79 10.06 -5.45 32.38
CA TRP A 79 10.31 -6.66 33.13
C TRP A 79 11.09 -7.69 32.32
N TYR A 80 10.62 -7.94 31.08
CA TYR A 80 11.31 -8.82 30.15
C TYR A 80 12.51 -8.15 29.48
N ARG A 81 12.64 -6.81 29.61
CA ARG A 81 13.70 -6.00 28.99
C ARG A 81 13.69 -6.10 27.46
N GLU A 82 12.48 -6.10 26.91
CA GLU A 82 12.24 -6.24 25.47
C GLU A 82 11.30 -5.15 24.97
N SER A 83 11.52 -4.73 23.74
CA SER A 83 10.59 -3.87 23.01
C SER A 83 10.41 -4.38 21.59
N LYS A 84 9.16 -4.51 21.18
CA LYS A 84 8.77 -4.90 19.84
C LYS A 84 7.95 -3.78 19.23
N THR A 85 8.40 -3.28 18.09
CA THR A 85 7.63 -2.30 17.32
C THR A 85 7.27 -2.91 15.98
N SER A 86 6.05 -2.67 15.53
CA SER A 86 5.55 -3.10 14.24
C SER A 86 4.97 -1.91 13.51
N VAL A 87 5.41 -1.69 12.28
CA VAL A 87 4.84 -0.68 11.39
C VAL A 87 4.28 -1.42 10.19
N ASN A 88 2.95 -1.50 10.11
CA ASN A 88 2.25 -2.15 9.02
C ASN A 88 1.82 -1.07 8.01
N ASN A 89 2.36 -1.16 6.81
CA ASN A 89 2.02 -0.30 5.69
C ASN A 89 1.22 -1.11 4.67
N ARG A 90 -0.08 -0.81 4.54
CA ARG A 90 -0.95 -1.39 3.53
C ARG A 90 -1.21 -0.37 2.45
N GLY A 91 -1.07 -0.80 1.20
CA GLY A 91 -1.32 0.01 0.02
C GLY A 91 -2.16 -0.75 -0.98
N ALA A 92 -3.28 -0.18 -1.42
CA ALA A 92 -4.06 -0.72 -2.54
C ALA A 92 -3.95 0.24 -3.72
N MET A 93 -3.51 -0.24 -4.87
CA MET A 93 -3.46 0.54 -6.10
C MET A 93 -4.48 -0.01 -7.09
N VAL A 94 -5.21 0.91 -7.72
CA VAL A 94 -6.16 0.61 -8.77
C VAL A 94 -5.86 1.51 -9.95
N VAL A 95 -5.70 0.94 -11.14
CA VAL A 95 -5.51 1.66 -12.39
C VAL A 95 -6.63 1.26 -13.34
N VAL A 96 -7.40 2.23 -13.81
CA VAL A 96 -8.50 2.05 -14.75
C VAL A 96 -8.20 2.85 -16.01
N GLY A 97 -8.20 2.17 -17.15
CA GLY A 97 -8.14 2.77 -18.47
C GLY A 97 -9.45 2.51 -19.20
N ASN A 98 -10.13 3.56 -19.63
CA ASN A 98 -11.36 3.50 -20.41
C ASN A 98 -11.11 4.15 -21.77
N VAL A 99 -11.45 3.45 -22.85
CA VAL A 99 -11.35 3.94 -24.22
C VAL A 99 -12.70 3.76 -24.87
N THR A 100 -13.38 4.84 -25.19
CA THR A 100 -14.66 4.81 -25.91
C THR A 100 -14.53 5.44 -27.29
N VAL A 101 -15.25 4.90 -28.25
CA VAL A 101 -15.44 5.49 -29.57
C VAL A 101 -16.93 5.63 -29.78
N ASP A 102 -17.38 6.89 -29.83
CA ASP A 102 -18.79 7.22 -29.96
C ASP A 102 -19.12 7.61 -31.40
N THR A 103 -20.19 7.01 -31.90
CA THR A 103 -20.84 7.33 -33.17
C THR A 103 -22.35 7.44 -32.92
N ASP A 104 -23.09 8.08 -33.84
CA ASP A 104 -24.54 8.28 -33.66
C ASP A 104 -25.35 6.98 -33.60
N PHE A 105 -24.80 5.87 -34.11
CA PHE A 105 -25.48 4.58 -34.22
C PHE A 105 -24.83 3.46 -33.40
N LEU A 106 -23.55 3.61 -33.02
CA LEU A 106 -22.76 2.60 -32.32
C LEU A 106 -21.75 3.27 -31.36
N SER A 107 -21.76 2.85 -30.10
CA SER A 107 -20.74 3.19 -29.10
C SER A 107 -19.96 1.93 -28.75
N VAL A 108 -18.64 1.96 -28.91
CA VAL A 108 -17.75 0.86 -28.51
C VAL A 108 -16.82 1.33 -27.41
N GLY A 109 -16.77 0.57 -26.32
CA GLY A 109 -15.93 0.85 -25.15
C GLY A 109 -15.05 -0.33 -24.79
N ILE A 110 -13.81 -0.03 -24.43
CA ILE A 110 -12.90 -0.99 -23.80
C ILE A 110 -12.45 -0.39 -22.48
N GLU A 111 -12.70 -1.14 -21.41
CA GLU A 111 -12.26 -0.80 -20.07
C GLU A 111 -11.26 -1.86 -19.60
N VAL A 112 -10.15 -1.40 -19.07
CA VAL A 112 -9.08 -2.22 -18.50
C VAL A 112 -8.86 -1.77 -17.06
N SER A 113 -8.94 -2.70 -16.12
CA SER A 113 -8.63 -2.44 -14.71
C SER A 113 -7.48 -3.32 -14.22
N PHE A 114 -6.58 -2.71 -13.46
CA PHE A 114 -5.49 -3.35 -12.75
C PHE A 114 -5.62 -3.03 -11.28
N GLU A 115 -5.73 -4.06 -10.44
CA GLU A 115 -5.89 -3.93 -9.00
C GLU A 115 -4.75 -4.70 -8.31
N MET A 116 -4.09 -4.06 -7.35
CA MET A 116 -3.08 -4.70 -6.51
C MET A 116 -3.20 -4.23 -5.06
N GLU A 117 -3.04 -5.14 -4.10
CA GLU A 117 -3.10 -4.84 -2.66
C GLU A 117 -1.81 -5.26 -1.97
N ALA A 118 -0.82 -4.38 -1.88
CA ALA A 118 0.45 -4.69 -1.23
C ALA A 118 0.42 -4.40 0.28
N ALA A 119 1.05 -5.25 1.08
CA ALA A 119 1.30 -4.99 2.49
C ALA A 119 2.78 -5.23 2.83
N LEU A 120 3.38 -4.25 3.49
CA LEU A 120 4.77 -4.25 3.93
C LEU A 120 4.79 -4.02 5.44
N ASP A 121 5.29 -5.01 6.17
CA ASP A 121 5.45 -4.95 7.62
C ASP A 121 6.92 -4.72 7.95
N PHE A 122 7.18 -3.66 8.72
CA PHE A 122 8.50 -3.39 9.29
C PHE A 122 8.45 -3.67 10.78
N ILE A 123 9.14 -4.73 11.20
CA ILE A 123 9.17 -5.20 12.58
C ILE A 123 10.56 -4.92 13.14
N THR A 124 10.63 -4.29 14.31
CA THR A 124 11.89 -4.20 15.04
C THR A 124 11.74 -4.74 16.44
N THR A 125 12.63 -5.68 16.77
CA THR A 125 12.72 -6.33 18.07
C THR A 125 14.02 -5.88 18.71
N VAL A 126 13.93 -5.36 19.93
CA VAL A 126 15.07 -4.89 20.70
C VAL A 126 15.06 -5.57 22.06
N GLN A 127 16.15 -6.25 22.40
CA GLN A 127 16.42 -6.76 23.74
C GLN A 127 17.48 -5.88 24.39
N PHE A 128 17.11 -5.23 25.48
CA PHE A 128 17.96 -4.29 26.21
C PHE A 128 18.41 -4.83 27.58
N SER A 129 18.52 -6.16 27.69
CA SER A 129 18.94 -6.86 28.90
C SER A 129 20.41 -6.62 29.27
N GLU A 130 21.30 -6.62 28.27
CA GLU A 130 22.74 -6.38 28.39
C GLU A 130 23.24 -5.43 27.28
N TYR A 131 24.36 -4.75 27.52
CA TYR A 131 24.99 -3.88 26.53
C TYR A 131 26.12 -4.64 25.81
N PRO A 132 26.20 -4.62 24.46
CA PRO A 132 25.36 -3.87 23.51
C PRO A 132 23.97 -4.49 23.29
N PHE A 133 22.95 -3.64 23.13
CA PHE A 133 21.58 -4.09 22.91
C PHE A 133 21.45 -4.91 21.62
N LEU A 134 20.70 -6.00 21.68
CA LEU A 134 20.37 -6.78 20.50
C LEU A 134 19.22 -6.12 19.76
N VAL A 135 19.47 -5.71 18.52
CA VAL A 135 18.49 -5.05 17.65
C VAL A 135 18.35 -5.89 16.39
N CYS A 136 17.14 -6.40 16.15
CA CYS A 136 16.78 -7.09 14.93
C CYS A 136 15.69 -6.31 14.21
N MET A 137 15.95 -5.96 12.94
CA MET A 137 14.99 -5.32 12.05
C MET A 137 14.59 -6.31 10.95
N GLN A 138 13.30 -6.37 10.63
CA GLN A 138 12.75 -7.22 9.58
C GLN A 138 11.86 -6.37 8.69
N MET A 139 12.01 -6.55 7.38
CA MET A 139 11.13 -5.95 6.39
C MET A 139 10.46 -7.08 5.61
N ASP A 140 9.21 -7.37 5.98
CA ASP A 140 8.43 -8.47 5.42
C ASP A 140 7.39 -7.95 4.42
N LYS A 141 7.45 -8.48 3.20
CA LYS A 141 6.44 -8.24 2.16
C LYS A 141 5.46 -9.40 2.17
N LYS A 142 4.21 -9.13 2.51
CA LYS A 142 3.16 -10.15 2.51
C LYS A 142 2.78 -10.56 1.08
N THR A 143 2.27 -11.79 0.95
CA THR A 143 1.67 -12.27 -0.29
C THR A 143 0.45 -11.42 -0.63
N PHE A 144 0.34 -10.98 -1.88
CA PHE A 144 -0.76 -10.13 -2.33
C PHE A 144 -1.42 -10.60 -3.62
N PRO A 145 -2.74 -10.38 -3.77
CA PRO A 145 -3.43 -10.61 -5.02
C PRO A 145 -3.16 -9.49 -6.03
N PHE A 146 -3.03 -9.89 -7.29
CA PHE A 146 -2.94 -9.03 -8.46
C PHE A 146 -4.05 -9.43 -9.41
N ARG A 147 -4.94 -8.49 -9.74
CA ARG A 147 -6.11 -8.73 -10.59
C ARG A 147 -6.08 -7.84 -11.81
N GLU A 148 -6.32 -8.44 -12.96
CA GLU A 148 -6.46 -7.75 -14.25
C GLU A 148 -7.85 -8.06 -14.79
N ALA A 149 -8.65 -7.05 -15.09
CA ALA A 149 -9.92 -7.22 -15.78
C ALA A 149 -9.98 -6.41 -17.07
N VAL A 150 -10.57 -7.00 -18.10
CA VAL A 150 -10.82 -6.36 -19.39
C VAL A 150 -12.29 -6.53 -19.71
N SER A 151 -13.02 -5.42 -19.77
CA SER A 151 -14.41 -5.33 -20.23
C SER A 151 -14.43 -4.73 -21.64
N LYS A 152 -15.11 -5.41 -22.56
CA LYS A 152 -15.47 -4.85 -23.87
C LYS A 152 -16.97 -4.67 -23.90
N VAL A 153 -17.42 -3.48 -24.27
CA VAL A 153 -18.83 -3.11 -24.34
C VAL A 153 -19.10 -2.57 -25.74
N GLU A 154 -20.09 -3.15 -26.41
CA GLU A 154 -20.57 -2.69 -27.70
C GLU A 154 -22.05 -2.35 -27.53
N LYS A 155 -22.40 -1.08 -27.73
CA LYS A 155 -23.76 -0.56 -27.55
C LYS A 155 -24.26 -0.01 -28.87
N LEU A 156 -25.32 -0.60 -29.40
CA LEU A 156 -26.05 -0.04 -30.56
C LEU A 156 -27.10 0.96 -30.07
N SER A 157 -27.50 1.89 -30.94
CA SER A 157 -28.58 2.86 -30.65
C SER A 157 -29.93 2.20 -30.42
N LEU A 158 -30.14 1.00 -30.97
CA LEU A 158 -31.30 0.15 -30.76
C LEU A 158 -30.86 -1.29 -30.43
N GLY A 159 -31.23 -1.80 -29.25
CA GLY A 159 -30.94 -3.18 -28.81
C GLY A 159 -30.21 -3.28 -27.48
N GLU A 160 -29.95 -4.51 -27.06
CA GLU A 160 -29.18 -4.79 -25.84
C GLU A 160 -27.67 -4.62 -26.08
N PRO A 161 -26.91 -4.07 -25.12
CA PRO A 161 -25.47 -3.92 -25.25
C PRO A 161 -24.78 -5.28 -25.15
N PHE A 162 -23.89 -5.59 -26.10
CA PHE A 162 -23.04 -6.76 -26.03
C PHE A 162 -21.86 -6.48 -25.10
N THR A 163 -21.76 -7.24 -24.00
CA THR A 163 -20.69 -7.08 -23.01
C THR A 163 -19.89 -8.37 -22.89
N ARG A 164 -18.57 -8.27 -23.03
CA ARG A 164 -17.64 -9.38 -22.82
C ARG A 164 -16.59 -8.98 -21.79
N ARG A 165 -16.57 -9.67 -20.64
CA ARG A 165 -15.59 -9.48 -19.58
C ARG A 165 -14.64 -10.67 -19.48
N ARG A 166 -13.35 -10.38 -19.35
CA ARG A 166 -12.31 -11.37 -19.02
C ARG A 166 -11.56 -10.87 -17.79
N SER A 167 -11.38 -11.73 -16.79
CA SER A 167 -10.60 -11.42 -15.60
C SER A 167 -9.50 -12.45 -15.43
N ARG A 168 -8.34 -12.03 -14.92
CA ARG A 168 -7.23 -12.87 -14.51
C ARG A 168 -6.81 -12.45 -13.10
N GLU A 169 -6.64 -13.43 -12.23
CA GLU A 169 -6.12 -13.23 -10.88
C GLU A 169 -4.83 -14.03 -10.73
N GLN A 170 -3.83 -13.40 -10.13
CA GLN A 170 -2.54 -13.99 -9.81
C GLN A 170 -2.16 -13.61 -8.39
N LEU A 171 -1.52 -14.52 -7.66
CA LEU A 171 -0.94 -14.24 -6.35
C LEU A 171 0.55 -13.98 -6.52
N VAL A 172 1.02 -12.85 -5.98
CA VAL A 172 2.44 -12.52 -5.92
C VAL A 172 2.98 -13.00 -4.58
N PRO A 173 4.01 -13.87 -4.54
CA PRO A 173 4.52 -14.42 -3.30
C PRO A 173 5.15 -13.34 -2.42
N GLY A 174 4.92 -13.47 -1.12
CA GLY A 174 5.61 -12.71 -0.09
C GLY A 174 7.10 -13.01 -0.04
N SER A 175 7.86 -12.09 0.55
CA SER A 175 9.31 -12.20 0.68
C SER A 175 9.83 -11.25 1.74
N GLU A 176 10.80 -11.69 2.53
CA GLU A 176 11.58 -10.78 3.38
C GLU A 176 12.69 -10.11 2.57
N PHE A 177 12.94 -8.83 2.86
CA PHE A 177 14.05 -8.10 2.25
C PHE A 177 15.27 -8.14 3.18
N PRO A 178 16.45 -8.58 2.68
CA PRO A 178 17.66 -8.55 3.46
C PRO A 178 18.10 -7.10 3.70
N LEU A 179 18.39 -6.80 4.96
CA LEU A 179 19.00 -5.54 5.40
C LEU A 179 20.54 -5.70 5.43
N HIS A 180 21.22 -4.84 6.17
CA HIS A 180 22.67 -4.94 6.37
C HIS A 180 23.06 -6.26 7.04
N GLN A 181 24.23 -6.82 6.70
CA GLN A 181 24.70 -8.12 7.22
C GLN A 181 24.76 -8.17 8.76
N GLU A 182 25.17 -7.07 9.39
CA GLU A 182 25.16 -6.95 10.86
C GLU A 182 23.77 -7.14 11.46
N ASN A 183 22.72 -6.62 10.81
CA ASN A 183 21.35 -6.83 11.26
C ASN A 183 20.99 -8.32 11.18
N SER A 184 21.41 -9.03 10.14
CA SER A 184 21.21 -10.48 10.04
C SER A 184 21.96 -11.26 11.13
N ASN A 185 23.17 -10.83 11.51
CA ASN A 185 23.91 -11.44 12.62
C ASN A 185 23.19 -11.23 13.97
N MET A 186 22.60 -10.04 14.17
CA MET A 186 21.85 -9.71 15.38
C MET A 186 20.52 -10.46 15.44
N CYS A 187 19.77 -10.51 14.33
CA CYS A 187 18.54 -11.29 14.22
C CYS A 187 18.78 -12.77 14.48
N ARG A 188 19.90 -13.33 14.02
CA ARG A 188 20.25 -14.73 14.33
C ARG A 188 20.31 -14.96 15.85
N LYS A 189 20.98 -14.07 16.61
CA LYS A 189 21.07 -14.18 18.06
C LYS A 189 19.73 -14.03 18.77
N VAL A 190 18.86 -13.13 18.28
CA VAL A 190 17.52 -12.92 18.84
C VAL A 190 16.64 -14.17 18.64
N PHE A 191 16.68 -14.80 17.47
CA PHE A 191 15.88 -16.00 17.20
C PHE A 191 16.53 -17.31 17.69
N GLU A 192 17.84 -17.32 17.95
CA GLU A 192 18.55 -18.46 18.55
C GLU A 192 18.15 -18.69 20.02
N SER A 193 17.69 -17.65 20.72
CA SER A 193 17.14 -17.77 22.09
C SER A 193 15.71 -18.31 22.19
N GLU A 194 15.00 -18.48 21.07
CA GLU A 194 13.62 -18.99 21.03
C GLU A 194 13.51 -20.51 20.79
N TRP A 195 14.64 -21.23 20.72
CA TRP A 195 14.71 -22.69 20.53
C TRP A 195 15.33 -23.40 21.74
#